data_AF-A0A7L5E7R3-F1
#
_entry.id   AF-A0A7L5E7R3-F1
#
_cell.length_a   1.000
_cell.length_b   1.000
_cell.length_c   1.000
_cell.angle_alpha   90.00
_cell.angle_beta   90.00
_cell.angle_gamma   90.00
#
_symmetry.space_group_name_H-M   'P 1'
#
loop_
_entity.id
_entity.type
_entity.pdbx_description
1 polymer ?
#
loop_
_entity_poly.entity_id
_entity_poly.type
_entity_poly.pdbx_seq_one_letter_code
_entity_poly.pdbx_strand_id
1 'polypeptide(L)'
;MLLFIQTSLPPDILSWSQQLPSWLWNISIVVITIIIGLVIKFIVTRLFKYYARQEGDYSLFRSMVFHLGVPLSYFIPLVMLNLAIPLLRLQASFHRPLEHIFGIALSLSFASVLISAIKVFEDYVYHVYSLDKTDNLKERKVRTQLQFIRKLLIAVIIFVTIALILLSFKSLREIGTGLLTGVGVGGIIIGFAAQNSLGNLLAGFQIAFTQPIRIDDVLVAEGEWGRVEDITLTYVVMRLWDQRRLILPINYFIQKPFQNWTRISAEIVGSVFLYLDYNTPVNDLRLEFERLMQATPLWDQRVKALQITDSKEHTIEIRMLVSARNSSEAFDLRCYIRENMVNYVQRNHPNSLPKFRTEISGFVSQTKPDIPNTNI
;
A
#
# COMPACT_ATOMS: atom_id res chain seq x y z
N MET A 1 -4.48 42.91 -14.62
CA MET A 1 -4.25 42.85 -13.15
C MET A 1 -4.32 44.24 -12.50
N LEU A 2 -3.69 45.29 -13.05
CA LEU A 2 -3.81 46.68 -12.58
C LEU A 2 -5.27 47.20 -12.47
N LEU A 3 -6.12 46.89 -13.45
CA LEU A 3 -7.56 47.22 -13.44
C LEU A 3 -8.38 46.47 -12.38
N PHE A 4 -7.90 45.32 -11.87
CA PHE A 4 -8.64 44.49 -10.92
C PHE A 4 -8.39 44.91 -9.46
N ILE A 5 -7.25 45.53 -9.17
CA ILE A 5 -6.90 46.00 -7.82
C ILE A 5 -7.43 47.42 -7.57
N GLN A 6 -7.49 48.29 -8.60
CA GLN A 6 -8.15 49.60 -8.48
C GLN A 6 -9.64 49.51 -8.16
N THR A 7 -10.32 48.43 -8.55
CA THR A 7 -11.73 48.15 -8.23
C THR A 7 -11.95 47.43 -6.91
N SER A 8 -10.86 47.00 -6.22
CA SER A 8 -10.93 46.23 -4.96
C SER A 8 -10.71 47.08 -3.70
N LEU A 9 -10.27 48.32 -3.85
CA LEU A 9 -10.13 49.24 -2.70
C LEU A 9 -11.52 49.78 -2.33
N PRO A 10 -11.87 49.86 -1.04
CA PRO A 10 -13.05 50.56 -0.57
C PRO A 10 -13.13 51.96 -1.21
N PRO A 11 -14.32 52.40 -1.68
CA PRO A 11 -14.48 53.64 -2.44
C PRO A 11 -13.94 54.88 -1.70
N ASP A 12 -14.00 54.87 -0.36
CA ASP A 12 -13.47 55.94 0.49
C ASP A 12 -11.94 56.08 0.38
N ILE A 13 -11.21 54.96 0.32
CA ILE A 13 -9.74 54.94 0.21
C ILE A 13 -9.30 55.40 -1.19
N LEU A 14 -10.09 55.07 -2.21
CA LEU A 14 -9.83 55.50 -3.58
C LEU A 14 -9.93 57.03 -3.72
N SER A 15 -10.94 57.65 -3.08
CA SER A 15 -11.12 59.11 -3.07
C SER A 15 -9.99 59.85 -2.35
N TRP A 16 -9.55 59.35 -1.19
CA TRP A 16 -8.41 59.89 -0.44
C TRP A 16 -7.09 59.77 -1.21
N SER A 17 -6.91 58.66 -1.91
CA SER A 17 -5.70 58.46 -2.71
C SER A 17 -5.55 59.53 -3.80
N GLN A 18 -6.65 60.00 -4.40
CA GLN A 18 -6.62 60.99 -5.48
C GLN A 18 -6.30 62.41 -5.00
N GLN A 19 -6.48 62.71 -3.71
CA GLN A 19 -6.19 64.02 -3.13
C GLN A 19 -4.72 64.21 -2.73
N LEU A 20 -3.98 63.11 -2.56
CA LEU A 20 -2.57 63.14 -2.15
C LEU A 20 -1.60 63.16 -3.35
N PRO A 21 -0.50 63.92 -3.27
CA PRO A 21 0.58 63.83 -4.25
C PRO A 21 1.10 62.39 -4.38
N SER A 22 1.39 61.95 -5.61
CA SER A 22 1.79 60.55 -5.91
C SER A 22 2.99 60.07 -5.10
N TRP A 23 3.95 60.96 -4.79
CA TRP A 23 5.12 60.64 -3.97
C TRP A 23 4.73 60.33 -2.51
N LEU A 24 3.78 61.06 -1.94
CA LEU A 24 3.31 60.90 -0.58
C LEU A 24 2.46 59.63 -0.42
N TRP A 25 1.64 59.31 -1.41
CA TRP A 25 0.90 58.05 -1.48
C TRP A 25 1.83 56.83 -1.53
N ASN A 26 2.85 56.87 -2.39
CA ASN A 26 3.81 55.77 -2.53
C ASN A 26 4.61 55.54 -1.25
N ILE A 27 5.11 56.61 -0.62
CA ILE A 27 5.83 56.51 0.66
C ILE A 27 4.91 55.91 1.74
N SER A 28 3.65 56.34 1.81
CA SER A 28 2.69 55.83 2.80
C SER A 28 2.46 54.33 2.66
N ILE A 29 2.23 53.83 1.44
CA ILE A 29 2.06 52.39 1.18
C ILE A 29 3.33 51.61 1.53
N VAL A 30 4.51 52.08 1.11
CA VAL A 30 5.79 51.41 1.40
C VAL A 30 6.02 51.35 2.90
N VAL A 31 5.83 52.46 3.62
CA VAL A 31 6.01 52.54 5.08
C VAL A 31 5.03 51.62 5.80
N ILE A 32 3.73 51.66 5.45
CA ILE A 32 2.71 50.77 6.03
C ILE A 32 3.07 49.31 5.79
N THR A 33 3.47 48.95 4.57
CA THR A 33 3.80 47.56 4.21
C THR A 33 5.07 47.08 4.93
N ILE A 34 6.09 47.94 5.06
CA ILE A 34 7.30 47.63 5.83
C ILE A 34 6.96 47.46 7.31
N ILE A 35 6.13 48.35 7.89
CA ILE A 35 5.70 48.24 9.29
C ILE A 35 4.93 46.94 9.51
N ILE A 36 3.96 46.61 8.66
CA ILE A 36 3.20 45.36 8.73
C ILE A 36 4.15 44.16 8.61
N GLY A 37 5.07 44.19 7.64
CA GLY A 37 6.08 43.16 7.46
C GLY A 37 6.97 42.97 8.70
N LEU A 38 7.47 44.06 9.29
CA LEU A 38 8.29 44.02 10.51
C LEU A 38 7.49 43.56 11.73
N VAL A 39 6.24 43.96 11.86
CA VAL A 39 5.33 43.52 12.93
C VAL A 39 5.08 42.02 12.80
N ILE A 40 4.75 41.52 11.60
CA ILE A 40 4.59 40.08 11.37
C ILE A 40 5.91 39.34 11.65
N LYS A 41 7.04 39.84 11.15
CA LYS A 41 8.37 39.29 11.45
C LYS A 41 8.61 39.20 12.96
N PHE A 42 8.30 40.26 13.70
CA PHE A 42 8.45 40.33 15.15
C PHE A 42 7.52 39.35 15.87
N ILE A 43 6.24 39.31 15.52
CA ILE A 43 5.26 38.37 16.09
C ILE A 43 5.70 36.94 15.83
N VAL A 44 5.97 36.59 14.57
CA VAL A 44 6.38 35.25 14.15
C VAL A 44 7.63 34.82 14.90
N THR A 45 8.71 35.62 14.87
CA THR A 45 9.97 35.27 15.54
C THR A 45 9.87 35.25 17.07
N ARG A 46 9.01 36.10 17.68
CA ARG A 46 8.83 36.15 19.14
C ARG A 46 7.95 35.02 19.65
N LEU A 47 6.89 34.67 18.93
CA LEU A 47 6.04 33.51 19.20
C LEU A 47 6.89 32.23 19.10
N PHE A 48 7.70 32.14 18.06
CA PHE A 48 8.71 31.10 17.89
C PHE A 48 9.73 31.03 19.04
N LYS A 49 10.37 32.14 19.42
CA LYS A 49 11.33 32.14 20.55
C LYS A 49 10.68 31.87 21.91
N TYR A 50 9.42 32.24 22.10
CA TYR A 50 8.67 32.00 23.33
C TYR A 50 8.39 30.51 23.52
N TYR A 51 7.82 29.84 22.51
CA TYR A 51 7.54 28.41 22.57
C TYR A 51 8.79 27.53 22.53
N ALA A 52 9.89 28.00 21.92
CA ALA A 52 11.16 27.29 21.96
C ALA A 52 11.86 27.31 23.34
N ARG A 53 11.36 28.12 24.30
CA ARG A 53 11.93 28.28 25.65
C ARG A 53 11.18 27.52 26.75
N GLN A 54 9.98 26.99 26.49
CA GLN A 54 9.29 26.11 27.45
C GLN A 54 9.79 24.66 27.28
N GLU A 55 9.95 23.99 28.41
CA GLU A 55 10.71 22.75 28.67
C GLU A 55 10.33 21.50 27.84
N GLY A 56 11.29 20.55 27.76
CA GLY A 56 11.08 19.15 27.36
C GLY A 56 11.98 18.68 26.20
N ASP A 57 12.27 17.37 26.17
CA ASP A 57 12.97 16.65 25.09
C ASP A 57 12.53 17.08 23.68
N TYR A 58 13.34 16.73 22.67
CA TYR A 58 13.09 17.03 21.25
C TYR A 58 11.59 17.06 20.89
N SER A 59 11.12 18.21 20.42
CA SER A 59 9.77 18.38 19.92
C SER A 59 9.83 18.76 18.44
N LEU A 60 9.06 18.06 17.61
CA LEU A 60 8.85 18.38 16.20
C LEU A 60 8.53 19.86 15.99
N PHE A 61 7.73 20.41 16.90
CA PHE A 61 7.36 21.81 16.89
C PHE A 61 8.58 22.73 17.03
N ARG A 62 9.53 22.41 17.92
CA ARG A 62 10.77 23.17 18.12
C ARG A 62 11.64 23.17 16.86
N SER A 63 11.78 22.04 16.16
CA SER A 63 12.53 21.97 14.90
C SER A 63 11.85 22.81 13.81
N MET A 64 10.52 22.73 13.67
CA MET A 64 9.75 23.62 12.78
C MET A 64 10.04 25.08 13.06
N VAL A 65 9.96 25.46 14.33
CA VAL A 65 10.23 26.83 14.78
C VAL A 65 11.66 27.28 14.44
N PHE A 66 12.67 26.46 14.72
CA PHE A 66 14.07 26.81 14.53
C PHE A 66 14.43 26.95 13.05
N HIS A 67 14.00 26.01 12.22
CA HIS A 67 14.36 25.98 10.81
C HIS A 67 13.45 26.83 9.93
N LEU A 68 12.12 26.81 10.11
CA LEU A 68 11.20 27.62 9.30
C LEU A 68 11.07 29.05 9.78
N GLY A 69 11.37 29.34 11.06
CA GLY A 69 11.17 30.67 11.63
C GLY A 69 11.91 31.77 10.90
N VAL A 70 13.20 31.58 10.63
CA VAL A 70 14.03 32.59 9.95
C VAL A 70 13.60 32.79 8.48
N PRO A 71 13.52 31.75 7.62
CA PRO A 71 13.07 31.90 6.24
C PRO A 71 11.68 32.53 6.11
N LEU A 72 10.72 32.08 6.91
CA LEU A 72 9.34 32.55 6.84
C LEU A 72 9.23 34.03 7.27
N SER A 73 10.09 34.46 8.21
CA SER A 73 10.18 35.84 8.67
C SER A 73 10.66 36.82 7.59
N TYR A 74 11.40 36.35 6.58
CA TYR A 74 11.78 37.14 5.40
C TYR A 74 10.80 36.99 4.24
N PHE A 75 10.24 35.78 4.08
CA PHE A 75 9.28 35.49 3.02
C PHE A 75 8.00 36.31 3.15
N ILE A 76 7.38 36.36 4.34
CA ILE A 76 6.10 37.04 4.52
C ILE A 76 6.18 38.55 4.21
N PRO A 77 7.16 39.32 4.72
CA PRO A 77 7.31 40.73 4.36
C PRO A 77 7.59 40.94 2.86
N LEU A 78 8.36 40.06 2.23
CA LEU A 78 8.62 40.14 0.78
C LEU A 78 7.34 39.92 -0.03
N VAL A 79 6.47 38.99 0.39
CA VAL A 79 5.17 38.75 -0.26
C VAL A 79 4.29 39.98 -0.12
N MET A 80 4.21 40.55 1.09
CA MET A 80 3.44 41.77 1.34
C MET A 80 3.94 42.94 0.48
N LEU A 81 5.26 43.13 0.39
CA LEU A 81 5.87 44.15 -0.46
C LEU A 81 5.55 43.93 -1.93
N ASN A 82 5.64 42.69 -2.43
CA ASN A 82 5.33 42.37 -3.83
C ASN A 82 3.85 42.63 -4.16
N LEU A 83 2.93 42.26 -3.27
CA LEU A 83 1.50 42.55 -3.42
C LEU A 83 1.19 44.05 -3.35
N ALA A 84 2.04 44.85 -2.70
CA ALA A 84 1.90 46.30 -2.63
C ALA A 84 2.38 47.02 -3.90
N ILE A 85 3.23 46.40 -4.74
CA ILE A 85 3.80 47.05 -5.94
C ILE A 85 2.72 47.60 -6.89
N PRO A 86 1.63 46.87 -7.23
CA PRO A 86 0.59 47.37 -8.11
C PRO A 86 -0.23 48.53 -7.52
N LEU A 87 -0.21 48.72 -6.19
CA LEU A 87 -0.90 49.81 -5.49
C LEU A 87 -0.10 51.12 -5.52
N LEU A 88 1.21 51.04 -5.82
CA LEU A 88 2.08 52.20 -5.94
C LEU A 88 1.86 52.89 -7.29
N ARG A 89 1.71 54.21 -7.26
CA ARG A 89 1.67 55.10 -8.43
C ARG A 89 3.09 55.38 -8.91
N LEU A 90 3.78 54.34 -9.36
CA LEU A 90 5.14 54.45 -9.89
C LEU A 90 5.13 54.88 -11.36
N GLN A 91 6.15 55.65 -11.74
CA GLN A 91 6.43 55.90 -13.15
C GLN A 91 6.76 54.56 -13.85
N ALA A 92 6.27 54.36 -15.07
CA ALA A 92 6.33 53.09 -15.80
C ALA A 92 7.76 52.51 -15.93
N SER A 93 8.79 53.36 -15.94
CA SER A 93 10.19 52.96 -16.00
C SER A 93 10.68 52.19 -14.76
N PHE A 94 10.13 52.48 -13.58
CA PHE A 94 10.53 51.84 -12.33
C PHE A 94 9.71 50.60 -11.97
N HIS A 95 8.53 50.45 -12.55
CA HIS A 95 7.64 49.32 -12.25
C HIS A 95 8.27 47.97 -12.63
N ARG A 96 8.78 47.84 -13.87
CA ARG A 96 9.35 46.57 -14.36
C ARG A 96 10.60 46.11 -13.58
N PRO A 97 11.64 46.95 -13.37
CA PRO A 97 12.81 46.52 -12.60
C PRO A 97 12.46 46.12 -11.16
N LEU A 98 11.53 46.83 -10.53
CA LEU A 98 11.10 46.58 -9.17
C LEU A 98 10.37 45.23 -9.07
N GLU A 99 9.44 44.94 -9.98
CA GLU A 99 8.76 43.64 -10.06
C GLU A 99 9.75 42.49 -10.24
N HIS A 100 10.76 42.63 -11.12
CA HIS A 100 11.78 41.59 -11.31
C HIS A 100 12.63 41.36 -10.06
N ILE A 101 13.09 42.43 -9.39
CA ILE A 101 13.90 42.32 -8.16
C ILE A 101 13.11 41.62 -7.06
N PHE A 102 11.87 42.02 -6.81
CA PHE A 102 11.01 41.39 -5.80
C PHE A 102 10.64 39.96 -6.18
N GLY A 103 10.41 39.68 -7.47
CA GLY A 103 10.18 38.32 -7.96
C GLY A 103 11.35 37.38 -7.68
N ILE A 104 12.59 37.81 -7.96
CA ILE A 104 13.79 37.04 -7.67
C ILE A 104 13.97 36.84 -6.16
N ALA A 105 13.81 37.90 -5.37
CA ALA A 105 13.90 37.82 -3.92
C ALA A 105 12.86 36.85 -3.33
N LEU A 106 11.64 36.86 -3.88
CA LEU A 106 10.59 35.92 -3.51
C LEU A 106 10.93 34.48 -3.88
N SER A 107 11.42 34.21 -5.09
CA SER A 107 11.83 32.87 -5.49
C SER A 107 12.94 32.31 -4.59
N LEU A 108 13.95 33.12 -4.26
CA LEU A 108 15.03 32.72 -3.34
C LEU A 108 14.52 32.50 -1.92
N SER A 109 13.66 33.38 -1.42
CA SER A 109 13.07 33.24 -0.08
C SER A 109 12.16 32.01 0.01
N PHE A 110 11.42 31.69 -1.04
CA PHE A 110 10.59 30.49 -1.11
C PHE A 110 11.45 29.22 -1.13
N ALA A 111 12.52 29.20 -1.92
CA ALA A 111 13.48 28.10 -1.93
C ALA A 111 14.08 27.87 -0.53
N SER A 112 14.40 28.94 0.20
CA SER A 112 14.88 28.85 1.59
C SER A 112 13.86 28.22 2.54
N VAL A 113 12.57 28.53 2.38
CA VAL A 113 11.47 27.90 3.14
C VAL A 113 11.41 26.40 2.83
N LEU A 114 11.43 26.01 1.56
CA LEU A 114 11.41 24.60 1.15
C LEU A 114 12.62 23.81 1.69
N ILE A 115 13.84 24.37 1.58
CA ILE A 115 15.06 23.75 2.11
C ILE A 115 14.95 23.60 3.64
N SER A 116 14.35 24.56 4.31
CA SER A 116 14.19 24.50 5.77
C SER A 116 13.14 23.48 6.20
N ALA A 117 12.08 23.28 5.41
CA ALA A 117 11.13 22.18 5.63
C ALA A 117 11.81 20.80 5.53
N ILE A 118 12.77 20.62 4.60
CA ILE A 118 13.57 19.39 4.51
C ILE A 118 14.41 19.18 5.78
N LYS A 119 15.00 20.24 6.35
CA LYS A 119 15.78 20.14 7.60
C LYS A 119 14.90 19.75 8.79
N VAL A 120 13.68 20.27 8.87
CA VAL A 120 12.70 19.85 9.90
C VAL A 120 12.41 18.36 9.80
N PHE A 121 12.20 17.87 8.58
CA PHE A 121 11.99 16.44 8.34
C PHE A 121 13.22 15.61 8.70
N GLU A 122 14.42 16.08 8.39
CA GLU A 122 15.67 15.43 8.77
C GLU A 122 15.81 15.31 10.29
N ASP A 123 15.60 16.40 11.02
CA ASP A 123 15.61 16.42 12.48
C ASP A 123 14.62 15.41 13.07
N TYR A 124 13.42 15.32 12.49
CA TYR A 124 12.41 14.35 12.93
C TYR A 124 12.91 12.92 12.81
N VAL A 125 13.44 12.56 11.64
CA VAL A 125 13.91 11.20 11.41
C VAL A 125 15.16 10.92 12.25
N TYR A 126 16.06 11.89 12.45
CA TYR A 126 17.22 11.72 13.32
C TYR A 126 16.86 11.53 14.80
N HIS A 127 15.75 12.12 15.23
CA HIS A 127 15.22 11.88 16.57
C HIS A 127 14.63 10.48 16.70
N VAL A 128 13.81 10.04 15.72
CA VAL A 128 13.21 8.69 15.72
C VAL A 128 14.28 7.60 15.62
N TYR A 129 15.37 7.86 14.89
CA TYR A 129 16.53 6.98 14.74
C TYR A 129 17.76 7.55 15.47
N SER A 130 17.65 7.64 16.81
CA SER A 130 18.75 8.07 17.69
C SER A 130 19.88 7.03 17.77
N LEU A 131 21.13 7.50 17.80
CA LEU A 131 22.33 6.65 17.77
C LEU A 131 22.76 6.11 19.14
N ASP A 132 21.99 6.37 20.21
CA ASP A 132 22.34 6.08 21.60
C ASP A 132 22.25 4.59 21.97
N LYS A 133 21.92 3.73 21.00
CA LYS A 133 21.86 2.27 21.16
C LYS A 133 23.21 1.64 20.83
N THR A 134 23.56 0.58 21.56
CA THR A 134 24.80 -0.19 21.41
C THR A 134 24.91 -0.88 20.04
N ASP A 135 23.79 -1.30 19.44
CA ASP A 135 23.71 -1.74 18.04
C ASP A 135 23.01 -0.65 17.21
N ASN A 136 23.80 0.09 16.42
CA ASN A 136 23.33 1.26 15.65
C ASN A 136 23.52 1.12 14.14
N LEU A 137 23.64 -0.10 13.61
CA LEU A 137 23.86 -0.34 12.18
C LEU A 137 22.70 0.17 11.31
N LYS A 138 21.45 -0.02 11.77
CA LYS A 138 20.25 0.41 11.05
C LYS A 138 20.14 1.94 11.02
N GLU A 139 20.41 2.58 12.15
CA GLU A 139 20.37 4.02 12.37
C GLU A 139 21.43 4.71 11.51
N ARG A 140 22.66 4.18 11.47
CA ARG A 140 23.71 4.66 10.56
C ARG A 140 23.30 4.57 9.09
N LYS A 141 22.70 3.45 8.69
CA LYS A 141 22.22 3.25 7.30
C LYS A 141 21.15 4.28 6.94
N VAL A 142 20.15 4.47 7.81
CA VAL A 142 19.07 5.45 7.61
C VAL A 142 19.63 6.87 7.49
N ARG A 143 20.56 7.27 8.38
CA ARG A 143 21.18 8.60 8.33
C ARG A 143 21.94 8.85 7.02
N THR A 144 22.73 7.88 6.56
CA THR A 144 23.45 8.00 5.29
C THR A 144 22.50 8.13 4.11
N GLN A 145 21.42 7.33 4.08
CA GLN A 145 20.40 7.41 3.04
C GLN A 145 19.68 8.76 3.04
N LEU A 146 19.32 9.27 4.22
CA LEU A 146 18.70 10.60 4.34
C LEU A 146 19.61 11.73 3.87
N GLN A 147 20.91 11.68 4.18
CA GLN A 147 21.84 12.70 3.71
C GLN A 147 21.89 12.75 2.18
N PHE A 148 21.85 11.59 1.52
CA PHE A 148 21.80 11.51 0.06
C PHE A 148 20.49 12.08 -0.48
N ILE A 149 19.35 11.66 0.05
CA ILE A 149 18.02 12.17 -0.35
C ILE A 149 17.93 13.68 -0.16
N ARG A 150 18.39 14.21 0.98
CA ARG A 150 18.44 15.64 1.27
C ARG A 150 19.24 16.40 0.23
N LYS A 151 20.46 15.94 -0.08
CA LYS A 151 21.33 16.59 -1.08
C LYS A 151 20.65 16.61 -2.45
N LEU A 152 20.01 15.52 -2.84
CA LEU A 152 19.26 15.43 -4.09
C LEU A 152 18.08 16.42 -4.12
N LEU A 153 17.24 16.45 -3.08
CA LEU A 153 16.09 17.35 -3.00
C LEU A 153 16.52 18.83 -3.01
N ILE A 154 17.57 19.19 -2.26
CA ILE A 154 18.09 20.56 -2.25
C ILE A 154 18.64 20.93 -3.64
N ALA A 155 19.35 20.03 -4.32
CA ALA A 155 19.84 20.27 -5.67
C ALA A 155 18.69 20.51 -6.66
N VAL A 156 17.61 19.72 -6.58
CA VAL A 156 16.40 19.91 -7.40
C VAL A 156 15.73 21.26 -7.10
N ILE A 157 15.58 21.64 -5.82
CA ILE A 157 14.98 22.94 -5.44
C ILE A 157 15.82 24.09 -6.01
N ILE A 158 17.14 24.04 -5.87
CA ILE A 158 18.04 25.08 -6.40
C ILE A 158 17.92 25.15 -7.93
N PHE A 159 17.94 24.01 -8.61
CA PHE A 159 17.80 23.93 -10.06
C PHE A 159 16.48 24.55 -10.56
N VAL A 160 15.36 24.18 -9.94
CA VAL A 160 14.03 24.74 -10.26
C VAL A 160 13.98 26.23 -9.95
N THR A 161 14.58 26.67 -8.84
CA THR A 161 14.64 28.10 -8.47
C THR A 161 15.41 28.91 -9.52
N ILE A 162 16.53 28.40 -10.00
CA ILE A 162 17.30 29.02 -11.09
C ILE A 162 16.45 29.12 -12.35
N ALA A 163 15.74 28.04 -12.72
CA ALA A 163 14.87 28.05 -13.89
C ALA A 163 13.74 29.09 -13.77
N LEU A 164 13.11 29.21 -12.60
CA LEU A 164 12.10 30.24 -12.30
C LEU A 164 12.67 31.66 -12.39
N ILE A 165 13.89 31.88 -11.89
CA ILE A 165 14.57 33.18 -12.01
C ILE A 165 14.82 33.51 -13.49
N LEU A 166 15.30 32.56 -14.29
CA LEU A 166 15.54 32.76 -15.73
C LEU A 166 14.26 33.10 -16.50
N LEU A 167 13.12 32.49 -16.15
CA LEU A 167 11.81 32.80 -16.76
C LEU A 167 11.37 34.27 -16.57
N SER A 168 11.81 34.89 -15.48
CA SER A 168 11.54 36.30 -15.18
C SER A 168 12.18 37.21 -16.24
N PHE A 169 13.33 36.83 -16.81
CA PHE A 169 14.03 37.62 -17.82
C PHE A 169 13.55 37.27 -19.24
N LYS A 170 13.03 38.27 -19.97
CA LYS A 170 12.52 38.05 -21.34
C LYS A 170 13.56 37.40 -22.27
N SER A 171 14.83 37.80 -22.16
CA SER A 171 15.94 37.26 -22.97
C SER A 171 16.36 35.84 -22.61
N LEU A 172 16.10 35.39 -21.37
CA LEU A 172 16.51 34.07 -20.87
C LEU A 172 15.32 33.12 -20.68
N ARG A 173 14.11 33.58 -21.03
CA ARG A 173 12.88 32.82 -20.81
C ARG A 173 12.86 31.50 -21.57
N GLU A 174 13.37 31.46 -22.79
CA GLU A 174 13.45 30.21 -23.56
C GLU A 174 14.33 29.16 -22.86
N ILE A 175 15.45 29.59 -22.27
CA ILE A 175 16.33 28.73 -21.47
C ILE A 175 15.59 28.26 -20.22
N GLY A 176 14.96 29.16 -19.47
CA GLY A 176 14.19 28.81 -18.27
C GLY A 176 13.04 27.82 -18.57
N THR A 177 12.31 28.03 -19.66
CA THR A 177 11.27 27.11 -20.13
C THR A 177 11.87 25.77 -20.51
N GLY A 178 12.98 25.74 -21.25
CA GLY A 178 13.68 24.51 -21.61
C GLY A 178 14.12 23.70 -20.39
N LEU A 179 14.66 24.36 -19.35
CA LEU A 179 15.04 23.70 -18.10
C LEU A 179 13.83 23.09 -17.38
N LEU A 180 12.72 23.83 -17.26
CA LEU A 180 11.51 23.33 -16.61
C LEU A 180 10.85 22.20 -17.41
N THR A 181 10.82 22.30 -18.74
CA THR A 181 10.35 21.22 -19.61
C THR A 181 11.20 19.97 -19.42
N GLY A 182 12.53 20.12 -19.33
CA GLY A 182 13.44 19.02 -19.04
C GLY A 182 13.18 18.36 -17.68
N VAL A 183 12.93 19.16 -16.63
CA VAL A 183 12.53 18.64 -15.31
C VAL A 183 11.17 17.94 -15.37
N GLY A 184 10.22 18.48 -16.12
CA GLY A 184 8.90 17.87 -16.31
C GLY A 184 8.99 16.50 -16.98
N VAL A 185 9.68 16.42 -18.13
CA VAL A 185 9.89 15.16 -18.86
C VAL A 185 10.71 14.17 -18.02
N GLY A 186 11.79 14.62 -17.38
CA GLY A 186 12.60 13.79 -16.48
C GLY A 186 11.79 13.26 -15.30
N GLY A 187 10.92 14.09 -14.72
CA GLY A 187 10.00 13.70 -13.66
C GLY A 187 9.02 12.61 -14.08
N ILE A 188 8.48 12.69 -15.30
CA ILE A 188 7.60 11.64 -15.86
C ILE A 188 8.36 10.32 -16.02
N ILE A 189 9.56 10.34 -16.59
CA ILE A 189 10.39 9.14 -16.78
C ILE A 189 10.72 8.49 -15.42
N ILE A 190 11.15 9.29 -14.44
CA ILE A 190 11.42 8.81 -13.08
C ILE A 190 10.15 8.27 -12.43
N GLY A 191 9.01 8.93 -12.63
CA GLY A 191 7.70 8.49 -12.14
C GLY A 191 7.29 7.12 -12.67
N PHE A 192 7.44 6.90 -13.99
CA PHE A 192 7.20 5.59 -14.60
C PHE A 192 8.16 4.53 -14.08
N ALA A 193 9.45 4.85 -13.95
CA ALA A 193 10.42 3.92 -13.38
C ALA A 193 10.11 3.56 -11.92
N ALA A 194 9.57 4.50 -11.14
CA ALA A 194 9.21 4.31 -9.74
C ALA A 194 7.82 3.69 -9.51
N GLN A 195 6.99 3.56 -10.55
CA GLN A 195 5.58 3.16 -10.46
C GLN A 195 5.38 1.87 -9.65
N ASN A 196 6.17 0.82 -9.93
CA ASN A 196 6.07 -0.46 -9.22
C ASN A 196 6.46 -0.35 -7.74
N SER A 197 7.49 0.44 -7.43
CA SER A 197 7.93 0.64 -6.05
C SER A 197 6.88 1.40 -5.25
N LEU A 198 6.30 2.45 -5.82
CA LEU A 198 5.23 3.21 -5.20
C LEU A 198 3.96 2.36 -5.05
N GLY A 199 3.60 1.58 -6.07
CA GLY A 199 2.47 0.66 -6.03
C GLY A 199 2.60 -0.38 -4.91
N ASN A 200 3.78 -0.97 -4.73
CA ASN A 200 4.04 -1.93 -3.65
C ASN A 200 3.94 -1.27 -2.26
N LEU A 201 4.42 -0.04 -2.10
CA LEU A 201 4.33 0.70 -0.84
C LEU A 201 2.87 1.06 -0.51
N LEU A 202 2.10 1.54 -1.49
CA LEU A 202 0.67 1.81 -1.33
C LEU A 202 -0.11 0.54 -0.99
N ALA A 203 0.22 -0.59 -1.62
CA ALA A 203 -0.35 -1.89 -1.29
C ALA A 203 -0.11 -2.27 0.17
N GLY A 204 1.12 -2.09 0.67
CA GLY A 204 1.45 -2.31 2.07
C GLY A 204 0.62 -1.45 3.03
N PHE A 205 0.48 -0.15 2.75
CA PHE A 205 -0.39 0.72 3.53
C PHE A 205 -1.86 0.26 3.49
N GLN A 206 -2.37 -0.04 2.30
CA GLN A 206 -3.74 -0.50 2.13
C GLN A 206 -4.02 -1.76 2.95
N ILE A 207 -3.13 -2.76 2.92
CA ILE A 207 -3.28 -3.99 3.70
C ILE A 207 -3.18 -3.70 5.20
N ALA A 208 -2.27 -2.81 5.63
CA ALA A 208 -2.16 -2.44 7.04
C ALA A 208 -3.46 -1.79 7.58
N PHE A 209 -4.14 -0.98 6.76
CA PHE A 209 -5.40 -0.33 7.14
C PHE A 209 -6.63 -1.25 7.02
N THR A 210 -6.76 -1.99 5.91
CA THR A 210 -7.95 -2.82 5.65
C THR A 210 -7.88 -4.19 6.33
N GLN A 211 -6.68 -4.62 6.71
CA GLN A 211 -6.37 -5.87 7.41
C GLN A 211 -7.13 -7.09 6.86
N PRO A 212 -7.03 -7.42 5.55
CA PRO A 212 -7.66 -8.62 4.98
C PRO A 212 -6.99 -9.91 5.46
N ILE A 213 -5.75 -9.80 5.93
CA ILE A 213 -4.91 -10.85 6.52
C ILE A 213 -4.35 -10.34 7.85
N ARG A 214 -4.20 -11.23 8.82
CA ARG A 214 -3.62 -10.95 10.14
C ARG A 214 -2.48 -11.93 10.43
N ILE A 215 -1.59 -11.54 11.34
CA ILE A 215 -0.61 -12.47 11.90
C ILE A 215 -1.36 -13.64 12.54
N ASP A 216 -0.84 -14.85 12.38
CA ASP A 216 -1.43 -16.13 12.79
C ASP A 216 -2.65 -16.62 11.98
N ASP A 217 -3.11 -15.88 10.96
CA ASP A 217 -4.15 -16.37 10.05
C ASP A 217 -3.69 -17.60 9.26
N VAL A 218 -4.60 -18.53 8.97
CA VAL A 218 -4.35 -19.66 8.07
C VAL A 218 -4.83 -19.29 6.67
N LEU A 219 -3.89 -19.23 5.74
CA LEU A 219 -4.15 -18.83 4.36
C LEU A 219 -3.81 -19.97 3.39
N VAL A 220 -4.50 -19.99 2.25
CA VAL A 220 -4.11 -20.76 1.07
C VAL A 220 -3.75 -19.79 -0.05
N ALA A 221 -2.49 -19.84 -0.48
CA ALA A 221 -1.94 -19.00 -1.54
C ALA A 221 -0.95 -19.83 -2.39
N GLU A 222 -0.98 -19.64 -3.72
CA GLU A 222 -0.18 -20.45 -4.66
C GLU A 222 -0.33 -21.98 -4.47
N GLY A 223 -1.52 -22.43 -4.04
CA GLY A 223 -1.81 -23.85 -3.78
C GLY A 223 -1.23 -24.39 -2.47
N GLU A 224 -0.43 -23.60 -1.75
CA GLU A 224 0.14 -23.95 -0.46
C GLU A 224 -0.71 -23.37 0.67
N TRP A 225 -0.96 -24.17 1.70
CA TRP A 225 -1.64 -23.72 2.91
C TRP A 225 -0.62 -23.53 4.03
N GLY A 226 -0.74 -22.43 4.77
CA GLY A 226 0.21 -22.09 5.82
C GLY A 226 -0.32 -21.01 6.75
N ARG A 227 0.41 -20.79 7.84
CA ARG A 227 0.08 -19.75 8.81
C ARG A 227 0.92 -18.49 8.55
N VAL A 228 0.31 -17.32 8.64
CA VAL A 228 1.01 -16.04 8.52
C VAL A 228 1.95 -15.86 9.73
N GLU A 229 3.25 -15.85 9.48
CA GLU A 229 4.32 -15.67 10.49
C GLU A 229 4.68 -14.19 10.65
N ASP A 230 4.76 -13.44 9.53
CA ASP A 230 5.15 -12.03 9.54
C ASP A 230 4.47 -11.24 8.41
N ILE A 231 4.16 -9.97 8.66
CA ILE A 231 3.59 -9.02 7.69
C ILE A 231 4.44 -7.75 7.70
N THR A 232 5.14 -7.51 6.60
CA THR A 232 5.92 -6.28 6.40
C THR A 232 5.24 -5.36 5.39
N LEU A 233 5.80 -4.16 5.18
CA LEU A 233 5.29 -3.22 4.18
C LEU A 233 5.40 -3.77 2.74
N THR A 234 6.32 -4.71 2.47
CA THR A 234 6.63 -5.15 1.10
C THR A 234 6.39 -6.63 0.84
N TYR A 235 6.31 -7.46 1.88
CA TYR A 235 6.05 -8.90 1.76
C TYR A 235 5.36 -9.48 3.01
N VAL A 236 4.72 -10.63 2.82
CA VAL A 236 4.14 -11.47 3.87
C VAL A 236 4.89 -12.79 3.90
N VAL A 237 5.15 -13.31 5.09
CA VAL A 237 5.77 -14.61 5.31
C VAL A 237 4.71 -15.59 5.78
N MET A 238 4.53 -16.68 5.03
CA MET A 238 3.67 -17.80 5.43
C MET A 238 4.55 -18.99 5.81
N ARG A 239 4.38 -19.52 7.03
CA ARG A 239 5.00 -20.77 7.48
C ARG A 239 4.15 -21.95 7.01
N LEU A 240 4.76 -22.79 6.19
CA LEU A 240 4.15 -24.02 5.70
C LEU A 240 4.28 -25.15 6.75
N TRP A 241 3.49 -26.21 6.56
CA TRP A 241 3.46 -27.38 7.46
C TRP A 241 4.82 -28.10 7.56
N ASP A 242 5.64 -28.04 6.49
CA ASP A 242 6.98 -28.61 6.44
C ASP A 242 8.09 -27.65 6.91
N GLN A 243 7.71 -26.59 7.63
CA GLN A 243 8.58 -25.57 8.21
C GLN A 243 9.30 -24.65 7.21
N ARG A 244 9.00 -24.76 5.90
CA ARG A 244 9.44 -23.78 4.91
C ARG A 244 8.68 -22.46 5.07
N ARG A 245 9.31 -21.36 4.66
CA ARG A 245 8.70 -20.03 4.61
C ARG A 245 8.40 -19.67 3.16
N LEU A 246 7.12 -19.51 2.85
CA LEU A 246 6.67 -18.96 1.59
C LEU A 246 6.61 -17.43 1.72
N ILE A 247 7.47 -16.73 0.99
CA ILE A 247 7.53 -15.26 0.99
C ILE A 247 6.74 -14.74 -0.20
N LEU A 248 5.67 -14.01 0.06
CA LEU A 248 4.80 -13.44 -0.97
C LEU A 248 4.92 -11.92 -0.96
N PRO A 249 5.12 -11.27 -2.13
CA PRO A 249 5.11 -9.81 -2.18
C PRO A 249 3.74 -9.29 -1.74
N ILE A 250 3.70 -8.18 -1.02
CA ILE A 250 2.46 -7.65 -0.42
C ILE A 250 1.36 -7.40 -1.47
N ASN A 251 1.77 -7.01 -2.68
CA ASN A 251 0.91 -6.73 -3.83
C ASN A 251 0.16 -7.99 -4.32
N TYR A 252 0.67 -9.19 -4.01
CA TYR A 252 0.01 -10.46 -4.28
C TYR A 252 -1.41 -10.49 -3.74
N PHE A 253 -1.59 -10.08 -2.48
CA PHE A 253 -2.87 -10.15 -1.77
C PHE A 253 -3.87 -9.08 -2.22
N ILE A 254 -3.46 -8.17 -3.11
CA ILE A 254 -4.34 -7.20 -3.76
C ILE A 254 -4.72 -7.69 -5.15
N GLN A 255 -3.77 -8.29 -5.87
CA GLN A 255 -3.94 -8.65 -7.28
C GLN A 255 -4.49 -10.06 -7.51
N LYS A 256 -4.21 -11.00 -6.61
CA LYS A 256 -4.57 -12.41 -6.77
C LYS A 256 -5.58 -12.85 -5.70
N PRO A 257 -6.53 -13.74 -6.06
CA PRO A 257 -7.41 -14.35 -5.07
C PRO A 257 -6.61 -15.27 -4.15
N PHE A 258 -6.98 -15.28 -2.88
CA PHE A 258 -6.45 -16.17 -1.86
C PHE A 258 -7.60 -16.61 -0.94
N GLN A 259 -7.40 -17.69 -0.20
CA GLN A 259 -8.39 -18.13 0.80
C GLN A 259 -7.86 -17.79 2.18
N ASN A 260 -8.68 -17.14 3.01
CA ASN A 260 -8.41 -16.94 4.42
C ASN A 260 -9.35 -17.84 5.24
N TRP A 261 -8.81 -18.91 5.79
CA TRP A 261 -9.57 -19.91 6.55
C TRP A 261 -9.88 -19.47 7.98
N THR A 262 -9.30 -18.37 8.46
CA THR A 262 -9.47 -17.86 9.83
C THR A 262 -10.02 -16.44 9.89
N ARG A 263 -10.56 -15.91 8.78
CA ARG A 263 -11.01 -14.51 8.68
C ARG A 263 -12.07 -14.12 9.71
N ILE A 264 -13.01 -15.03 9.98
CA ILE A 264 -14.14 -14.81 10.90
C ILE A 264 -14.01 -15.76 12.10
N SER A 265 -13.79 -17.04 11.83
CA SER A 265 -13.57 -18.08 12.84
C SER A 265 -12.57 -19.10 12.30
N ALA A 266 -11.96 -19.88 13.20
CA ALA A 266 -11.06 -20.97 12.83
C ALA A 266 -11.80 -22.24 12.36
N GLU A 267 -13.09 -22.31 12.70
CA GLU A 267 -13.99 -23.39 12.35
C GLU A 267 -14.06 -23.61 10.83
N ILE A 268 -13.82 -24.85 10.38
CA ILE A 268 -13.82 -25.18 8.95
C ILE A 268 -14.53 -26.50 8.68
N VAL A 269 -15.02 -26.65 7.46
CA VAL A 269 -15.63 -27.88 6.95
C VAL A 269 -14.69 -28.54 5.95
N GLY A 270 -14.38 -29.80 6.20
CA GLY A 270 -13.60 -30.66 5.32
C GLY A 270 -14.48 -31.63 4.54
N SER A 271 -13.94 -32.15 3.43
CA SER A 271 -14.55 -33.25 2.68
C SER A 271 -13.58 -34.42 2.53
N VAL A 272 -14.10 -35.63 2.68
CA VAL A 272 -13.43 -36.90 2.37
C VAL A 272 -14.21 -37.57 1.27
N PHE A 273 -13.52 -38.11 0.28
CA PHE A 273 -14.13 -38.81 -0.85
C PHE A 273 -13.69 -40.27 -0.85
N LEU A 274 -14.64 -41.16 -1.14
CA LEU A 274 -14.39 -42.57 -1.44
C LEU A 274 -15.02 -42.90 -2.79
N TYR A 275 -14.29 -43.66 -3.59
CA TYR A 275 -14.73 -44.16 -4.90
C TYR A 275 -14.96 -45.66 -4.76
N LEU A 276 -16.22 -46.07 -4.80
CA LEU A 276 -16.62 -47.46 -4.55
C LEU A 276 -17.49 -47.99 -5.69
N ASP A 277 -17.66 -49.31 -5.75
CA ASP A 277 -18.50 -49.98 -6.75
C ASP A 277 -20.00 -49.70 -6.52
N TYR A 278 -20.82 -49.79 -7.56
CA TYR A 278 -22.28 -49.61 -7.48
C TYR A 278 -22.99 -50.58 -6.54
N ASN A 279 -22.40 -51.74 -6.25
CA ASN A 279 -22.93 -52.73 -5.31
C ASN A 279 -22.68 -52.38 -3.84
N THR A 280 -22.16 -51.18 -3.55
CA THR A 280 -21.82 -50.77 -2.19
C THR A 280 -23.07 -50.54 -1.32
N PRO A 281 -23.18 -51.20 -0.16
CA PRO A 281 -24.29 -50.98 0.77
C PRO A 281 -24.10 -49.66 1.54
N VAL A 282 -24.50 -48.54 0.94
CA VAL A 282 -24.25 -47.19 1.47
C VAL A 282 -24.83 -46.96 2.87
N ASN A 283 -25.92 -47.64 3.22
CA ASN A 283 -26.49 -47.54 4.58
C ASN A 283 -25.54 -48.06 5.66
N ASP A 284 -24.79 -49.12 5.38
CA ASP A 284 -23.81 -49.68 6.33
C ASP A 284 -22.64 -48.70 6.50
N LEU A 285 -22.21 -48.05 5.42
CA LEU A 285 -21.19 -46.99 5.51
C LEU A 285 -21.69 -45.78 6.31
N ARG A 286 -22.97 -45.41 6.23
CA ARG A 286 -23.54 -44.33 7.06
C ARG A 286 -23.48 -44.67 8.54
N LEU A 287 -23.82 -45.91 8.91
CA LEU A 287 -23.75 -46.37 10.30
C LEU A 287 -22.32 -46.38 10.83
N GLU A 288 -21.36 -46.87 10.05
CA GLU A 288 -19.95 -46.85 10.45
C GLU A 288 -19.41 -45.41 10.56
N PHE A 289 -19.73 -44.54 9.60
CA PHE A 289 -19.35 -43.13 9.65
C PHE A 289 -19.88 -42.44 10.90
N GLU A 290 -21.14 -42.68 11.25
CA GLU A 290 -21.77 -42.19 12.49
C GLU A 290 -21.02 -42.67 13.74
N ARG A 291 -20.68 -43.97 13.79
CA ARG A 291 -19.89 -44.55 14.89
C ARG A 291 -18.52 -43.89 15.02
N LEU A 292 -17.82 -43.66 13.91
CA LEU A 292 -16.51 -42.99 13.89
C LEU A 292 -16.60 -41.54 14.38
N MET A 293 -17.66 -40.81 14.00
CA MET A 293 -17.86 -39.43 14.44
C MET A 293 -18.12 -39.33 15.94
N GLN A 294 -18.86 -40.29 16.51
CA GLN A 294 -19.11 -40.33 17.96
C GLN A 294 -17.87 -40.76 18.76
N ALA A 295 -16.95 -41.53 18.15
CA ALA A 295 -15.77 -42.06 18.82
C ALA A 295 -14.58 -41.08 18.87
N THR A 296 -14.50 -40.10 17.97
CA THR A 296 -13.34 -39.21 17.84
C THR A 296 -13.57 -37.84 18.50
N PRO A 297 -12.60 -37.31 19.29
CA PRO A 297 -12.70 -35.97 19.84
C PRO A 297 -12.44 -34.86 18.81
N LEU A 298 -11.98 -35.21 17.60
CA LEU A 298 -11.61 -34.26 16.54
C LEU A 298 -12.83 -33.60 15.86
N TRP A 299 -14.02 -34.21 16.00
CA TRP A 299 -15.25 -33.67 15.42
C TRP A 299 -15.90 -32.66 16.37
N ASP A 300 -16.19 -31.47 15.86
CA ASP A 300 -16.77 -30.37 16.64
C ASP A 300 -18.30 -30.39 16.72
N GLN A 301 -18.93 -31.44 16.22
CA GLN A 301 -20.38 -31.71 16.26
C GLN A 301 -21.27 -30.76 15.44
N ARG A 302 -20.71 -29.81 14.68
CA ARG A 302 -21.53 -28.84 13.91
C ARG A 302 -22.12 -29.42 12.64
N VAL A 303 -21.32 -30.16 11.87
CA VAL A 303 -21.68 -30.67 10.55
C VAL A 303 -21.13 -32.09 10.37
N LYS A 304 -22.03 -32.99 9.97
CA LYS A 304 -21.69 -34.30 9.41
C LYS A 304 -22.69 -34.63 8.30
N ALA A 305 -22.20 -35.16 7.18
CA ALA A 305 -23.05 -35.69 6.13
C ALA A 305 -22.29 -36.74 5.32
N LEU A 306 -22.92 -37.88 5.03
CA LEU A 306 -22.42 -38.87 4.07
C LEU A 306 -23.44 -39.04 2.94
N GLN A 307 -23.03 -38.69 1.73
CA GLN A 307 -23.89 -38.65 0.55
C GLN A 307 -23.15 -39.24 -0.66
N ILE A 308 -23.90 -39.84 -1.58
CA ILE A 308 -23.38 -40.12 -2.93
C ILE A 308 -23.47 -38.79 -3.69
N THR A 309 -22.33 -38.26 -4.13
CA THR A 309 -22.27 -36.95 -4.82
C THR A 309 -22.17 -37.07 -6.32
N ASP A 310 -21.71 -38.22 -6.82
CA ASP A 310 -21.55 -38.45 -8.25
C ASP A 310 -21.66 -39.94 -8.59
N SER A 311 -22.02 -40.24 -9.83
CA SER A 311 -22.19 -41.57 -10.39
C SER A 311 -21.36 -41.66 -11.67
N LYS A 312 -20.14 -42.22 -11.59
CA LYS A 312 -19.16 -42.30 -12.68
C LYS A 312 -19.28 -43.63 -13.43
N GLU A 313 -18.64 -43.75 -14.59
CA GLU A 313 -18.73 -44.94 -15.46
C GLU A 313 -18.47 -46.27 -14.74
N HIS A 314 -17.56 -46.30 -13.78
CA HIS A 314 -17.18 -47.52 -13.05
C HIS A 314 -17.34 -47.45 -11.53
N THR A 315 -17.65 -46.28 -10.95
CA THR A 315 -17.71 -46.09 -9.49
C THR A 315 -18.79 -45.09 -9.09
N ILE A 316 -19.30 -45.21 -7.88
CA ILE A 316 -20.02 -44.15 -7.19
C ILE A 316 -19.04 -43.32 -6.34
N GLU A 317 -19.22 -42.01 -6.32
CA GLU A 317 -18.47 -41.11 -5.44
C GLU A 317 -19.26 -40.87 -4.16
N ILE A 318 -18.72 -41.32 -3.03
CA ILE A 318 -19.27 -41.05 -1.71
C ILE A 318 -18.47 -39.93 -1.07
N ARG A 319 -19.15 -38.82 -0.76
CA ARG A 319 -18.60 -37.67 -0.04
C ARG A 319 -19.04 -37.70 1.41
N MET A 320 -18.07 -37.62 2.31
CA MET A 320 -18.25 -37.38 3.73
C MET A 320 -17.81 -35.96 4.05
N LEU A 321 -18.74 -35.15 4.52
CA LEU A 321 -18.51 -33.76 4.89
C LEU A 321 -18.53 -33.65 6.42
N VAL A 322 -17.48 -33.07 7.00
CA VAL A 322 -17.27 -32.99 8.45
C VAL A 322 -16.73 -31.63 8.84
N SER A 323 -17.20 -31.12 9.97
CA SER A 323 -16.68 -29.89 10.57
C SER A 323 -15.61 -30.17 11.62
N ALA A 324 -14.69 -29.23 11.79
CA ALA A 324 -13.71 -29.23 12.88
C ALA A 324 -13.43 -27.81 13.37
N ARG A 325 -12.81 -27.70 14.55
CA ARG A 325 -12.55 -26.42 15.24
C ARG A 325 -11.49 -25.57 14.56
N ASN A 326 -10.57 -26.21 13.83
CA ASN A 326 -9.49 -25.57 13.11
C ASN A 326 -9.04 -26.43 11.92
N SER A 327 -8.19 -25.86 11.07
CA SER A 327 -7.69 -26.51 9.85
C SER A 327 -6.81 -27.74 10.11
N SER A 328 -6.03 -27.75 11.19
CA SER A 328 -5.20 -28.89 11.59
C SER A 328 -6.06 -30.08 12.00
N GLU A 329 -7.01 -29.88 12.91
CA GLU A 329 -7.98 -30.91 13.31
C GLU A 329 -8.83 -31.37 12.12
N ALA A 330 -9.21 -30.47 11.22
CA ALA A 330 -9.93 -30.84 9.99
C ALA A 330 -9.09 -31.74 9.07
N PHE A 331 -7.77 -31.57 9.03
CA PHE A 331 -6.88 -32.46 8.28
C PHE A 331 -6.82 -33.83 8.95
N ASP A 332 -6.55 -33.88 10.25
CA ASP A 332 -6.43 -35.12 11.01
C ASP A 332 -7.73 -35.93 11.00
N LEU A 333 -8.88 -35.26 11.18
CA LEU A 333 -10.21 -35.88 11.12
C LEU A 333 -10.46 -36.50 9.74
N ARG A 334 -10.11 -35.81 8.66
CA ARG A 334 -10.27 -36.33 7.30
C ARG A 334 -9.39 -37.56 7.05
N CYS A 335 -8.16 -37.58 7.56
CA CYS A 335 -7.28 -38.75 7.49
C CYS A 335 -7.84 -39.91 8.31
N TYR A 336 -8.23 -39.65 9.56
CA TYR A 336 -8.86 -40.63 10.44
C TYR A 336 -10.08 -41.29 9.80
N ILE A 337 -11.00 -40.50 9.25
CA ILE A 337 -12.19 -41.02 8.54
C ILE A 337 -11.77 -41.86 7.35
N ARG A 338 -10.87 -41.35 6.49
CA ARG A 338 -10.47 -42.03 5.27
C ARG A 338 -9.88 -43.41 5.56
N GLU A 339 -8.95 -43.49 6.50
CA GLU A 339 -8.29 -44.73 6.88
C GLU A 339 -9.26 -45.74 7.47
N ASN A 340 -10.11 -45.32 8.41
CA ASN A 340 -11.05 -46.21 9.08
C ASN A 340 -12.17 -46.68 8.14
N MET A 341 -12.69 -45.81 7.28
CA MET A 341 -13.72 -46.18 6.31
C MET A 341 -13.17 -47.12 5.24
N VAL A 342 -11.95 -46.91 4.74
CA VAL A 342 -11.29 -47.84 3.82
C VAL A 342 -11.11 -49.21 4.50
N ASN A 343 -10.61 -49.24 5.73
CA ASN A 343 -10.46 -50.48 6.50
C ASN A 343 -11.79 -51.20 6.72
N TYR A 344 -12.87 -50.46 7.01
CA TYR A 344 -14.21 -51.02 7.17
C TYR A 344 -14.73 -51.66 5.88
N VAL A 345 -14.60 -50.96 4.75
CA VAL A 345 -15.01 -51.48 3.43
C VAL A 345 -14.21 -52.74 3.09
N GLN A 346 -12.89 -52.75 3.29
CA GLN A 346 -12.06 -53.92 3.01
C GLN A 346 -12.46 -55.16 3.82
N ARG A 347 -12.82 -54.99 5.09
CA ARG A 347 -13.15 -56.11 6.00
C ARG A 347 -14.58 -56.62 5.82
N ASN A 348 -15.55 -55.72 5.69
CA ASN A 348 -16.98 -56.07 5.73
C ASN A 348 -17.61 -56.15 4.33
N HIS A 349 -17.09 -55.39 3.37
CA HIS A 349 -17.65 -55.29 2.02
C HIS A 349 -16.56 -55.34 0.93
N PRO A 350 -15.75 -56.42 0.84
CA PRO A 350 -14.64 -56.49 -0.12
C PRO A 350 -15.11 -56.42 -1.59
N ASN A 351 -16.37 -56.74 -1.86
CA ASN A 351 -16.98 -56.62 -3.19
C ASN A 351 -17.34 -55.19 -3.61
N SER A 352 -17.27 -54.23 -2.68
CA SER A 352 -17.57 -52.81 -2.90
C SER A 352 -16.36 -52.00 -3.36
N LEU A 353 -15.16 -52.60 -3.40
CA LEU A 353 -14.00 -51.96 -4.00
C LEU A 353 -14.16 -51.84 -5.52
N PRO A 354 -13.65 -50.77 -6.17
CA PRO A 354 -13.75 -50.61 -7.62
C PRO A 354 -13.22 -51.82 -8.39
N LYS A 355 -14.01 -52.32 -9.34
CA LYS A 355 -13.65 -53.45 -10.21
C LYS A 355 -13.93 -53.10 -11.67
N PHE A 356 -13.06 -53.53 -12.57
CA PHE A 356 -13.37 -53.57 -14.00
C PHE A 356 -14.18 -54.82 -14.31
N ARG A 357 -15.35 -54.65 -14.92
CA ARG A 357 -16.20 -55.76 -15.37
C ARG A 357 -16.00 -55.95 -16.85
N THR A 358 -15.55 -57.14 -17.24
CA THR A 358 -15.44 -57.55 -18.65
C THR A 358 -16.27 -58.81 -18.82
N GLU A 359 -17.28 -58.73 -19.68
CA GLU A 359 -18.03 -59.91 -20.12
C GLU A 359 -17.28 -60.53 -21.30
N ILE A 360 -16.68 -61.70 -21.08
CA ILE A 360 -16.09 -62.50 -22.16
C ILE A 360 -17.19 -63.43 -22.68
N SER A 361 -17.92 -62.98 -23.70
CA SER A 361 -18.87 -63.83 -24.40
C SER A 361 -18.11 -64.99 -25.06
N GLY A 362 -18.38 -66.21 -24.63
CA GLY A 362 -17.62 -67.41 -25.02
C GLY A 362 -17.56 -67.64 -26.52
N PHE A 363 -16.41 -68.14 -26.99
CA PHE A 363 -16.27 -68.72 -28.32
C PHE A 363 -17.35 -69.78 -28.53
N VAL A 364 -18.28 -69.52 -29.46
CA VAL A 364 -19.14 -70.57 -30.00
C VAL A 364 -18.20 -71.56 -30.68
N SER A 365 -17.97 -72.71 -30.03
CA SER A 365 -17.32 -73.86 -30.67
C SER A 365 -18.19 -74.23 -31.87
N GLN A 366 -17.79 -73.82 -33.08
CA GLN A 366 -18.37 -74.34 -34.31
C GLN A 366 -18.10 -75.84 -34.31
N THR A 367 -19.10 -76.63 -33.93
CA THR A 367 -19.13 -78.06 -34.23
C THR A 367 -18.94 -78.21 -35.73
N LYS A 368 -17.83 -78.87 -36.08
CA LYS A 368 -17.42 -79.24 -37.44
C LYS A 368 -18.64 -79.80 -38.19
N PRO A 369 -19.02 -79.28 -39.37
CA PRO A 369 -20.11 -79.88 -40.14
C PRO A 369 -19.73 -81.31 -40.54
N ASP A 370 -20.65 -82.25 -40.35
CA ASP A 370 -20.53 -83.64 -40.78
C ASP A 370 -20.18 -83.69 -42.27
N ILE A 371 -19.05 -84.32 -42.59
CA ILE A 371 -18.67 -84.63 -43.97
C ILE A 371 -19.61 -85.75 -44.43
N PRO A 372 -20.42 -85.58 -45.48
CA PRO A 372 -21.23 -86.66 -46.00
C PRO A 372 -20.30 -87.73 -46.60
N ASN A 373 -20.46 -88.97 -46.13
CA ASN A 373 -19.87 -90.16 -46.76
C ASN A 373 -20.44 -90.31 -48.18
N THR A 374 -19.70 -89.86 -49.19
CA THR A 374 -19.90 -90.31 -50.57
C THR A 374 -19.04 -91.54 -50.82
N ASN A 375 -19.65 -92.72 -50.66
CA ASN A 375 -19.22 -93.95 -51.29
C ASN A 375 -19.77 -93.97 -52.72
N ILE A 376 -18.93 -93.74 -53.74
CA ILE A 376 -18.95 -94.42 -55.05
C ILE A 376 -17.51 -94.53 -55.53
#